data_AF-A0AAW0M4N6-F1
#
_entry.id   AF-A0AAW0M4N6-F1
#
_cell.length_a   1.000
_cell.length_b   1.000
_cell.length_c   1.000
_cell.angle_alpha   90.00
_cell.angle_beta   90.00
_cell.angle_gamma   90.00
#
_symmetry.space_group_name_H-M   'P 1'
#
loop_
_entity.id
_entity.type
_entity.pdbx_description
1 polymer ?
#
loop_
_entity_poly.entity_id
_entity_poly.type
_entity_poly.pdbx_seq_one_letter_code
_entity_poly.pdbx_strand_id
1 'polypeptide(L)'
;MMLNSAMYTSYFYFGGREGRASGRISVAARYFVDWLDWIEAEDLARNRGRVVSLYRQILRSINSPKLPLTFAARLAKKAEVRAIFLLASEETSLHNIADLIDTAEYSLSLLRKGEIPKYIQ
;
A
#
# COMPACT_ATOMS: atom_id res chain seq x y z
N MET A 1 -17.25 16.27 -4.25
CA MET A 1 -16.88 17.40 -5.14
C MET A 1 -15.43 17.78 -4.82
N MET A 2 -14.55 17.58 -5.81
CA MET A 2 -13.13 18.01 -5.91
C MET A 2 -12.17 17.66 -4.76
N LEU A 3 -11.55 16.47 -4.84
CA LEU A 3 -10.22 16.28 -4.27
C LEU A 3 -9.20 17.08 -5.11
N ASN A 4 -8.48 17.95 -4.40
CA ASN A 4 -7.63 19.00 -4.93
C ASN A 4 -6.53 18.47 -5.85
N SER A 5 -6.38 19.06 -7.04
CA SER A 5 -5.34 18.76 -8.05
C SER A 5 -3.90 18.72 -7.48
N ALA A 6 -3.66 19.39 -6.35
CA ALA A 6 -2.38 19.35 -5.62
C ALA A 6 -2.03 17.99 -4.99
N MET A 7 -3.02 17.13 -4.70
CA MET A 7 -2.82 15.78 -4.12
C MET A 7 -2.10 14.84 -5.09
N TYR A 8 -2.41 14.92 -6.39
CA TYR A 8 -1.83 14.05 -7.42
C TYR A 8 -0.38 14.44 -7.76
N THR A 9 -0.08 15.74 -7.76
CA THR A 9 1.23 16.28 -8.18
C THR A 9 2.35 15.90 -7.21
N SER A 10 2.05 15.69 -5.93
CA SER A 10 3.03 15.23 -4.94
C SER A 10 3.49 13.77 -5.13
N TYR A 11 2.68 12.93 -5.79
CA TYR A 11 2.99 11.49 -5.94
C TYR A 11 4.01 11.22 -7.06
N PHE A 12 4.08 12.09 -8.08
CA PHE A 12 4.95 11.88 -9.24
C PHE A 12 6.35 12.53 -9.12
N TYR A 13 6.56 13.48 -8.20
CA TYR A 13 7.79 14.28 -8.16
C TYR A 13 8.92 13.79 -7.23
N PHE A 14 8.80 12.65 -6.55
CA PHE A 14 9.88 12.12 -5.70
C PHE A 14 10.87 11.21 -6.45
N GLY A 15 11.29 11.67 -7.62
CA GLY A 15 12.38 11.11 -8.42
C GLY A 15 13.53 12.12 -8.57
N GLY A 16 14.02 12.70 -7.48
CA GLY A 16 15.06 13.71 -7.54
C GLY A 16 15.74 13.96 -6.19
N ARG A 17 16.96 13.44 -6.07
CA ARG A 17 18.07 13.75 -5.15
C ARG A 17 17.81 14.34 -3.75
N GLU A 18 18.52 13.69 -2.83
CA GLU A 18 19.24 14.22 -1.67
C GLU A 18 18.54 14.40 -0.31
N GLY A 19 19.16 13.76 0.69
CA GLY A 19 19.60 14.49 1.88
C GLY A 19 18.77 14.26 3.14
N ARG A 20 19.32 13.44 4.05
CA ARG A 20 19.08 13.38 5.50
C ARG A 20 17.69 13.87 5.98
N ALA A 21 16.81 12.95 6.35
CA ALA A 21 15.68 13.27 7.21
C ALA A 21 15.57 12.26 8.35
N SER A 22 16.09 12.71 9.50
CA SER A 22 15.62 12.30 10.82
C SER A 22 14.08 12.39 10.88
N GLY A 23 13.44 11.31 11.33
CA GLY A 23 12.13 11.32 12.00
C GLY A 23 10.88 11.77 11.24
N ARG A 24 10.92 12.10 9.93
CA ARG A 24 9.73 12.54 9.20
C ARG A 24 8.99 11.36 8.58
N ILE A 25 7.87 10.98 9.19
CA ILE A 25 6.86 10.09 8.58
C ILE A 25 6.59 10.60 7.16
N SER A 26 6.82 9.76 6.15
CA SER A 26 6.60 10.12 4.74
C SER A 26 5.20 10.68 4.55
N VAL A 27 5.01 11.67 3.69
CA VAL A 27 3.70 12.30 3.43
C VAL A 27 2.62 11.25 3.11
N ALA A 28 2.95 10.22 2.33
CA ALA A 28 2.06 9.07 2.08
C ALA A 28 1.71 8.25 3.35
N ALA A 29 2.63 8.16 4.31
CA ALA A 29 2.36 7.52 5.60
C ALA A 29 1.55 8.42 6.54
N ARG A 30 1.62 9.75 6.40
CA ARG A 30 0.74 10.70 7.10
C ARG A 30 -0.69 10.59 6.57
N TYR A 31 -0.87 10.63 5.25
CA TYR A 31 -2.19 10.42 4.63
C TYR A 31 -2.79 9.05 4.95
N PHE A 32 -1.97 8.01 5.09
CA PHE A 32 -2.45 6.69 5.53
C PHE A 32 -2.85 6.66 7.02
N VAL A 33 -2.18 7.43 7.88
CA VAL A 33 -2.59 7.58 9.29
C VAL A 33 -3.90 8.36 9.38
N ASP A 34 -4.02 9.45 8.62
CA ASP A 34 -5.25 10.25 8.56
C ASP A 34 -6.41 9.43 7.96
N TRP A 35 -6.14 8.55 6.98
CA TRP A 35 -7.11 7.57 6.44
C TRP A 35 -7.64 6.61 7.49
N LEU A 36 -6.76 6.07 8.34
CA LEU A 36 -7.13 5.13 9.39
C LEU A 36 -8.09 5.74 10.42
N ASP A 37 -8.14 7.07 10.55
CA ASP A 37 -8.94 7.78 11.53
C ASP A 37 -10.33 8.21 11.00
N TRP A 38 -10.59 8.12 9.69
CA TRP A 38 -11.78 8.68 9.02
C TRP A 38 -12.85 7.67 8.57
N ILE A 39 -12.71 6.37 8.89
CA ILE A 39 -13.59 5.33 8.34
C ILE A 39 -14.63 4.87 9.38
N GLU A 40 -15.91 4.91 8.99
CA GLU A 40 -17.08 4.51 9.78
C GLU A 40 -16.87 3.13 10.46
N ALA A 41 -17.15 3.09 11.77
CA ALA A 41 -16.37 2.33 12.74
C ALA A 41 -16.71 0.83 12.86
N GLU A 42 -17.77 0.32 12.24
CA GLU A 42 -18.31 -0.99 12.66
C GLU A 42 -17.81 -2.17 11.80
N ASP A 43 -17.79 -2.03 10.48
CA ASP A 43 -17.30 -3.09 9.56
C ASP A 43 -15.78 -3.04 9.34
N LEU A 44 -15.18 -1.85 9.42
CA LEU A 44 -13.73 -1.71 9.30
C LEU A 44 -12.99 -1.95 10.61
N ALA A 45 -13.55 -1.71 11.81
CA ALA A 45 -12.84 -2.05 13.05
C ALA A 45 -12.49 -3.54 13.13
N ARG A 46 -13.34 -4.41 12.56
CA ARG A 46 -13.07 -5.86 12.44
C ARG A 46 -11.93 -6.17 11.47
N ASN A 47 -11.81 -5.43 10.37
CA ASN A 47 -10.85 -5.70 9.29
C ASN A 47 -9.58 -4.82 9.30
N ARG A 48 -9.58 -3.69 10.01
CA ARG A 48 -8.51 -2.67 10.06
C ARG A 48 -7.20 -3.31 10.51
N GLY A 49 -7.25 -4.13 11.56
CA GLY A 49 -6.10 -4.89 12.03
C GLY A 49 -5.53 -5.84 10.97
N ARG A 50 -6.40 -6.57 10.25
CA ARG A 50 -6.02 -7.50 9.18
C ARG A 50 -5.42 -6.76 7.98
N VAL A 51 -6.09 -5.72 7.47
CA VAL A 51 -5.65 -4.92 6.32
C VAL A 51 -4.31 -4.24 6.59
N VAL A 52 -4.15 -3.61 7.77
CA VAL A 52 -2.89 -2.96 8.16
C VAL A 52 -1.76 -4.00 8.32
N SER A 53 -2.07 -5.17 8.87
CA SER A 53 -1.11 -6.28 8.96
C SER A 53 -0.68 -6.75 7.58
N LEU A 54 -1.63 -6.99 6.66
CA LEU A 54 -1.37 -7.40 5.28
C LEU A 54 -0.50 -6.39 4.55
N TYR A 55 -0.84 -5.10 4.63
CA TYR A 55 -0.05 -4.01 4.05
C TYR A 55 1.41 -4.05 4.52
N ARG A 56 1.65 -4.11 5.84
CA ARG A 56 3.01 -4.15 6.41
C ARG A 56 3.75 -5.42 5.99
N GLN A 57 3.07 -6.55 5.94
CA GLN A 57 3.65 -7.83 5.54
C GLN A 57 4.04 -7.85 4.06
N ILE A 58 3.22 -7.28 3.18
CA ILE A 58 3.53 -7.14 1.75
C ILE A 58 4.75 -6.22 1.56
N LEU A 59 4.75 -5.03 2.17
CA LEU A 59 5.88 -4.10 2.09
C LEU A 59 7.19 -4.68 2.63
N ARG A 60 7.11 -5.51 3.68
CA ARG A 60 8.26 -6.25 4.22
C ARG A 60 8.72 -7.35 3.25
N SER A 61 7.79 -8.12 2.70
CA SER A 61 8.08 -9.22 1.77
C SER A 61 8.74 -8.71 0.49
N ILE A 62 8.35 -7.54 -0.01
CA ILE A 62 9.01 -6.87 -1.15
C ILE A 62 10.49 -6.56 -0.88
N ASN A 63 10.93 -6.40 0.37
CA ASN A 63 12.35 -6.23 0.70
C ASN A 63 13.09 -7.53 0.94
N SER A 64 12.40 -8.67 0.88
CA SER A 64 13.02 -9.97 1.09
C SER A 64 14.11 -10.22 0.04
N PRO A 65 15.31 -10.67 0.44
CA PRO A 65 16.35 -11.05 -0.51
C PRO A 65 15.94 -12.24 -1.38
N LYS A 66 14.89 -12.99 -0.99
CA LYS A 66 14.32 -14.09 -1.79
C LYS A 66 13.70 -13.63 -3.11
N LEU A 67 13.30 -12.37 -3.21
CA LEU A 67 12.78 -11.81 -4.45
C LEU A 67 13.94 -11.30 -5.31
N PRO A 68 14.03 -11.70 -6.60
CA PRO A 68 15.08 -11.26 -7.53
C PRO A 68 14.81 -9.84 -8.05
N LEU A 69 14.62 -8.88 -7.14
CA LEU A 69 14.33 -7.48 -7.44
C LEU A 69 15.55 -6.61 -7.17
N THR A 70 15.86 -5.73 -8.13
CA THR A 70 16.82 -4.63 -7.93
C THR A 70 16.27 -3.62 -6.91
N PHE A 71 17.14 -2.78 -6.35
CA PHE A 71 16.72 -1.74 -5.41
C PHE A 71 15.65 -0.81 -6.00
N ALA A 72 15.85 -0.36 -7.24
CA ALA A 72 14.88 0.48 -7.95
C ALA A 72 13.53 -0.22 -8.14
N ALA A 73 13.54 -1.50 -8.52
CA ALA A 73 12.32 -2.28 -8.68
C ALA A 73 11.57 -2.48 -7.35
N ARG A 74 12.28 -2.62 -6.22
CA ARG A 74 11.66 -2.67 -4.88
C ARG A 74 10.99 -1.34 -4.52
N LEU A 75 11.64 -0.22 -4.83
CA LEU A 75 11.07 1.10 -4.57
C LEU A 75 9.79 1.32 -5.39
N ALA A 76 9.83 1.01 -6.68
CA ALA A 76 8.67 1.10 -7.58
C ALA A 76 7.52 0.21 -7.09
N LYS A 77 7.78 -1.06 -6.80
CA LYS A 77 6.76 -2.00 -6.32
C LYS A 77 6.13 -1.57 -5.01
N LYS A 78 6.90 -0.97 -4.10
CA LYS A 78 6.36 -0.39 -2.87
C LYS A 78 5.48 0.83 -3.11
N ALA A 79 5.79 1.65 -4.11
CA ALA A 79 4.96 2.77 -4.49
C ALA A 79 3.61 2.28 -5.06
N GLU A 80 3.65 1.28 -5.94
CA GLU A 80 2.44 0.62 -6.47
C GLU A 80 1.57 0.05 -5.36
N VAL A 81 2.15 -0.70 -4.40
CA VAL A 81 1.39 -1.26 -3.26
C VAL A 81 0.73 -0.15 -2.45
N ARG A 82 1.41 0.98 -2.21
CA ARG A 82 0.80 2.11 -1.50
C ARG A 82 -0.36 2.70 -2.27
N ALA A 83 -0.24 2.85 -3.59
CA ALA A 83 -1.32 3.35 -4.43
C ALA A 83 -2.52 2.41 -4.43
N ILE A 84 -2.30 1.09 -4.53
CA ILE A 84 -3.39 0.10 -4.48
C ILE A 84 -4.11 0.15 -3.14
N PHE A 85 -3.38 0.15 -2.02
CA PHE A 85 -3.99 0.20 -0.69
C PHE A 85 -4.72 1.53 -0.41
N LEU A 86 -4.28 2.63 -1.02
CA LEU A 86 -4.98 3.92 -0.95
C LEU A 86 -6.25 3.93 -1.80
N LEU A 87 -6.24 3.29 -2.98
CA LEU A 87 -7.44 3.20 -3.82
C LEU A 87 -8.48 2.24 -3.20
N ALA A 88 -8.05 1.06 -2.78
CA ALA A 88 -8.89 0.06 -2.09
C ALA A 88 -9.50 0.60 -0.78
N SER A 89 -8.91 1.68 -0.27
CA SER A 89 -9.29 2.39 0.94
C SER A 89 -10.62 3.14 0.82
N GLU A 90 -11.04 3.45 -0.42
CA GLU A 90 -12.29 4.12 -0.75
C GLU A 90 -13.45 3.13 -0.97
N GLU A 91 -13.17 1.83 -0.96
CA GLU A 91 -14.17 0.78 -1.17
C GLU A 91 -15.07 0.62 0.07
N THR A 92 -16.38 0.46 -0.18
CA THR A 92 -17.42 0.33 0.86
C THR A 92 -18.24 -0.94 0.69
N SER A 93 -18.19 -1.59 -0.47
CA SER A 93 -18.85 -2.88 -0.73
C SER A 93 -18.16 -3.99 0.06
N LEU A 94 -18.91 -4.66 0.95
CA LEU A 94 -18.40 -5.80 1.73
C LEU A 94 -17.85 -6.93 0.86
N HIS A 95 -18.49 -7.19 -0.30
CA HIS A 95 -18.03 -8.21 -1.25
C HIS A 95 -16.68 -7.81 -1.87
N ASN A 96 -16.55 -6.58 -2.33
CA ASN A 96 -15.31 -6.09 -2.94
C ASN A 96 -14.18 -6.03 -1.89
N ILE A 97 -14.48 -5.65 -0.66
CA ILE A 97 -13.49 -5.66 0.44
C ILE A 97 -12.98 -7.08 0.70
N ALA A 98 -13.86 -8.08 0.71
CA ALA A 98 -13.45 -9.48 0.86
C ALA A 98 -12.53 -9.92 -0.30
N ASP A 99 -12.91 -9.64 -1.54
CA ASP A 99 -12.12 -9.98 -2.72
C ASP A 99 -10.74 -9.27 -2.73
N LEU A 100 -10.69 -8.02 -2.29
CA LEU A 100 -9.45 -7.25 -2.15
C LEU A 100 -8.53 -7.86 -1.07
N ILE A 101 -9.10 -8.31 0.05
CA ILE A 101 -8.36 -9.00 1.10
C ILE A 101 -7.80 -10.33 0.60
N ASP A 102 -8.62 -11.15 -0.07
CA ASP A 102 -8.20 -12.44 -0.61
C ASP A 102 -7.12 -12.28 -1.67
N THR A 103 -7.23 -11.25 -2.52
CA THR A 103 -6.20 -10.88 -3.51
C THR A 103 -4.89 -10.47 -2.85
N ALA A 104 -4.96 -9.70 -1.76
CA ALA A 104 -3.79 -9.29 -0.99
C ALA A 104 -3.11 -10.48 -0.30
N GLU A 105 -3.90 -11.42 0.24
CA GLU A 105 -3.41 -12.65 0.86
C GLU A 105 -2.75 -13.58 -0.16
N TYR A 106 -3.37 -13.76 -1.32
CA TYR A 106 -2.79 -14.50 -2.42
C TYR A 106 -1.46 -13.88 -2.86
N SER A 107 -1.43 -12.56 -3.07
CA SER A 107 -0.21 -11.83 -3.43
C SER A 107 0.90 -11.98 -2.39
N LEU A 108 0.55 -11.90 -1.10
CA LEU A 108 1.50 -12.11 0.00
C LEU A 108 2.04 -13.55 -0.01
N SER A 109 1.21 -14.55 -0.31
CA SER A 109 1.64 -15.95 -0.40
C SER A 109 2.72 -16.14 -1.46
N LEU A 110 2.57 -15.53 -2.64
CA LEU A 110 3.55 -15.56 -3.73
C LEU A 110 4.85 -14.86 -3.32
N LEU A 111 4.74 -13.65 -2.75
CA LEU A 111 5.93 -12.90 -2.30
C LEU A 111 6.74 -13.67 -1.25
N ARG A 112 6.08 -14.42 -0.35
CA ARG A 112 6.75 -15.28 0.63
C ARG A 112 7.49 -16.45 0.00
N LYS A 113 7.01 -16.95 -1.15
CA LYS A 113 7.69 -17.98 -1.96
C LYS A 113 8.85 -17.41 -2.79
N GLY A 114 9.03 -16.09 -2.82
CA GLY A 114 10.02 -15.44 -3.70
C GLY A 114 9.50 -15.22 -5.12
N GLU A 115 8.19 -15.35 -5.32
CA GLU A 115 7.52 -15.11 -6.59
C GLU A 115 6.94 -13.69 -6.64
N ILE A 116 6.98 -13.07 -7.81
CA ILE A 116 6.36 -11.77 -8.03
C ILE A 116 4.95 -12.04 -8.59
N PRO A 117 3.88 -11.58 -7.92
CA PRO A 117 2.52 -11.67 -8.47
C PRO A 117 2.49 -11.07 -9.88
N LYS A 118 2.18 -11.90 -10.87
CA LYS A 118 1.92 -11.47 -12.24
C LYS A 118 0.46 -11.01 -12.28
N TYR A 119 0.20 -9.84 -12.86
CA TYR A 119 -1.13 -9.28 -12.98
C TYR A 119 -2.13 -10.34 -13.51
N ILE A 120 -3.25 -10.54 -12.82
CA ILE A 120 -4.46 -10.99 -13.48
C ILE A 120 -4.93 -9.75 -14.25
N GLN A 121 -5.02 -9.91 -15.57
CA GLN A 121 -5.33 -8.83 -16.52
C GLN A 121 -6.74 -8.29 -16.33
#